data_AF-A0A1W9VQP3-F1
#
_entry.id   AF-A0A1W9VQP3-F1
#
_cell.length_a   1.000
_cell.length_b   1.000
_cell.length_c   1.000
_cell.angle_alpha   90.00
_cell.angle_beta   90.00
_cell.angle_gamma   90.00
#
_symmetry.space_group_name_H-M   'P 1'
#
loop_
_entity.id
_entity.type
_entity.pdbx_description
1 polymer ?
#
loop_
_entity_poly.entity_id
_entity_poly.type
_entity_poly.pdbx_seq_one_letter_code
_entity_poly.pdbx_strand_id
1 'polypeptide(L)' 'MAGLEDNVFPLTNAMMESHLLEEERRLMYVAVTRAKDHIFLSYANSRMTWGQTRNNPPSRFISEIPQELLKQYDL' A
#
# COMPACT_ATOMS: atom_id res chain seq x y z
N MET A 1 -7.67 3.30 -3.39
CA MET A 1 -7.12 2.08 -2.79
C MET A 1 -6.87 2.32 -1.32
N ALA A 2 -7.24 1.35 -0.47
CA ALA A 2 -7.10 1.46 0.97
C ALA A 2 -6.25 0.30 1.52
N GLY A 3 -5.73 0.46 2.73
CA GLY A 3 -4.91 -0.57 3.40
C GLY A 3 -3.49 -0.68 2.86
N LEU A 4 -2.94 0.42 2.33
CA LEU A 4 -1.56 0.49 1.87
C LEU A 4 -0.59 0.59 3.05
N GLU A 5 -0.47 -0.50 3.78
CA GLU A 5 0.40 -0.66 4.95
C GLU A 5 1.32 -1.87 4.73
N ASP A 6 2.59 -1.80 5.08
CA ASP A 6 3.46 -2.99 5.04
C ASP A 6 2.87 -4.08 5.98
N ASN A 7 2.89 -5.35 5.55
CA ASN A 7 2.16 -6.50 6.13
C ASN A 7 0.67 -6.60 5.80
N VAL A 8 0.05 -5.55 5.24
CA VAL A 8 -1.33 -5.60 4.71
C VAL A 8 -1.28 -5.61 3.19
N PHE A 9 -0.50 -4.72 2.60
CA PHE A 9 -0.22 -4.65 1.17
C PHE A 9 1.12 -3.90 0.96
N PRO A 10 2.23 -4.61 0.69
CA PRO A 10 2.32 -6.04 0.41
C PRO A 10 2.05 -6.92 1.64
N LEU A 11 1.56 -8.14 1.39
CA LEU A 11 1.40 -9.16 2.42
C LEU A 11 2.76 -9.55 3.05
N THR A 12 2.72 -9.99 4.32
CA THR A 12 3.94 -10.29 5.09
C THR A 12 4.87 -11.29 4.40
N ASN A 13 4.35 -12.37 3.83
CA ASN A 13 5.15 -13.36 3.10
C ASN A 13 5.77 -12.78 1.82
N ALA A 14 5.01 -11.95 1.09
CA ALA A 14 5.52 -11.30 -0.11
C ALA A 14 6.69 -10.36 0.18
N MET A 15 6.77 -9.77 1.38
CA MET A 15 7.91 -8.96 1.78
C MET A 15 9.22 -9.75 1.97
N MET A 16 9.12 -11.06 2.21
CA MET A 16 10.29 -11.93 2.44
C MET A 16 10.82 -12.58 1.16
N GLU A 17 9.98 -12.66 0.12
CA GLU A 17 10.28 -13.35 -1.13
C GLU A 17 10.15 -12.40 -2.32
N SER A 18 11.27 -12.13 -3.01
CA SER A 18 11.33 -11.12 -4.07
C SER A 18 10.30 -11.36 -5.19
N HIS A 19 10.10 -12.61 -5.62
CA HIS A 19 9.16 -12.92 -6.69
C HIS A 19 7.69 -12.65 -6.31
N LEU A 20 7.32 -12.87 -5.05
CA LEU A 20 6.00 -12.53 -4.52
C LEU A 20 5.84 -11.03 -4.35
N LEU A 21 6.89 -10.31 -3.94
CA LEU A 21 6.87 -8.85 -3.89
C LEU A 21 6.59 -8.24 -5.27
N GLU A 22 7.20 -8.77 -6.31
CA GLU A 22 6.95 -8.33 -7.69
C GLU A 22 5.52 -8.66 -8.16
N GLU A 23 4.89 -9.71 -7.65
CA GLU A 23 3.47 -9.99 -7.91
C GLU A 23 2.56 -8.97 -7.23
N GLU A 24 2.80 -8.66 -5.96
CA GLU A 24 2.07 -7.59 -5.24
C GLU A 24 2.29 -6.22 -5.92
N ARG A 25 3.49 -5.95 -6.44
CA ARG A 25 3.77 -4.75 -7.24
C ARG A 25 2.94 -4.70 -8.52
N ARG A 26 2.77 -5.85 -9.21
CA ARG A 26 1.86 -5.95 -10.37
C ARG A 26 0.42 -5.69 -9.97
N LEU A 27 -0.03 -6.18 -8.80
CA LEU A 27 -1.36 -5.86 -8.28
C LEU A 27 -1.53 -4.36 -8.02
N MET A 28 -0.52 -3.69 -7.46
CA MET A 28 -0.52 -2.24 -7.26
C MET A 28 -0.62 -1.51 -8.61
N TYR A 29 0.16 -1.91 -9.60
CA TYR A 29 0.10 -1.37 -10.96
C TYR A 29 -1.30 -1.50 -11.57
N VAL A 30 -1.94 -2.67 -11.44
CA VAL A 30 -3.31 -2.88 -11.90
C VAL A 30 -4.28 -1.94 -11.17
N ALA A 31 -4.18 -1.82 -9.85
CA ALA A 31 -5.03 -0.93 -9.06
C ALA A 31 -4.88 0.54 -9.47
N VAL A 32 -3.65 1.01 -9.69
CA VAL A 32 -3.36 2.38 -10.16
C VAL A 32 -3.96 2.61 -11.55
N THR A 33 -3.77 1.67 -12.48
CA THR A 33 -4.29 1.78 -13.86
C THR A 33 -5.79 1.53 -14.01
N ARG A 34 -6.51 1.20 -12.92
CA ARG A 34 -7.98 1.20 -12.93
C ARG A 34 -8.58 2.59 -12.83
N ALA A 35 -7.88 3.54 -12.21
CA ALA A 35 -8.36 4.90 -12.08
C ALA A 35 -8.28 5.62 -13.44
N LYS A 36 -9.35 6.32 -13.82
CA LYS A 36 -9.38 7.11 -15.07
C LYS A 36 -8.83 8.51 -14.87
N ASP A 37 -9.30 9.20 -13.83
CA ASP A 37 -8.97 10.61 -13.58
C ASP A 37 -8.14 10.80 -12.30
N HIS A 38 -8.62 10.26 -11.17
CA HIS A 38 -7.95 10.39 -9.88
C HIS A 38 -7.96 9.07 -9.10
N ILE A 39 -6.89 8.84 -8.35
CA ILE A 39 -6.79 7.76 -7.38
C ILE A 39 -6.46 8.33 -6.00
N PHE A 40 -7.20 7.89 -5.00
CA PHE A 40 -6.90 8.16 -3.60
C PHE A 40 -6.24 6.94 -2.98
N LEU A 41 -5.11 7.12 -2.32
CA LEU A 41 -4.33 6.10 -1.63
C LEU A 41 -4.44 6.35 -0.13
N SER A 42 -4.71 5.31 0.66
CA SER A 42 -4.87 5.46 2.11
C SER A 42 -4.28 4.28 2.87
N TYR A 43 -3.75 4.58 4.05
CA TYR A 43 -3.20 3.63 5.01
C TYR A 43 -3.66 4.04 6.42
N ALA A 44 -3.79 3.08 7.33
CA ALA A 44 -4.17 3.36 8.71
C ALA A 44 -2.92 3.49 9.60
N ASN A 45 -2.91 4.49 10.49
CA ASN A 45 -1.84 4.62 11.50
C ASN A 45 -1.87 3.47 12.53
N SER A 46 -3.07 2.91 12.77
CA SER A 46 -3.27 1.73 13.62
C SER A 46 -4.43 0.91 13.08
N ARG A 47 -4.26 -0.41 13.04
CA ARG A 47 -5.26 -1.36 12.53
C ARG A 47 -5.40 -2.55 13.47
N MET A 48 -6.64 -2.89 13.81
CA MET A 48 -6.96 -4.15 14.49
C MET A 48 -7.23 -5.24 13.46
N THR A 49 -6.43 -6.30 13.47
CA THR A 49 -6.60 -7.49 12.63
C THR A 49 -6.52 -8.72 13.52
N TRP A 50 -7.51 -9.61 13.44
CA TRP A 50 -7.62 -10.82 14.27
C TRP A 50 -7.44 -10.56 15.78
N GLY A 51 -8.04 -9.48 16.29
CA GLY A 51 -7.99 -9.11 17.71
C GLY A 51 -6.65 -8.54 18.17
N GLN A 52 -5.70 -8.30 17.27
CA GLN A 52 -4.42 -7.68 17.56
C GLN A 52 -4.34 -6.32 16.87
N THR A 53 -4.04 -5.27 17.64
CA THR A 53 -3.80 -3.92 17.10
C THR A 53 -2.34 -3.78 16.72
N ARG A 54 -2.08 -3.38 15.48
CA ARG A 54 -0.74 -3.16 14.93
C ARG A 54 -0.64 -1.78 14.31
N ASN A 55 0.54 -1.18 14.47
CA ASN A 55 0.91 0.06 13.80
C ASN A 55 1.91 -0.31 12.72
N ASN A 56 1.38 -0.61 11.53
CA ASN A 56 2.20 -0.90 10.37
C ASN A 56 2.67 0.41 9.73
N PRO A 57 3.91 0.47 9.23
CA PRO A 57 4.33 1.62 8.44
C PRO A 57 3.55 1.67 7.11
N PRO A 58 3.49 2.85 6.45
CA PRO A 58 2.92 2.96 5.11
C PRO A 58 3.57 1.97 4.16
N SER A 59 2.80 1.45 3.20
CA SER A 59 3.28 0.53 2.18
C SER A 59 4.48 1.11 1.45
N ARG A 60 5.53 0.31 1.28
CA ARG A 60 6.69 0.70 0.49
C ARG A 60 6.35 1.17 -0.92
N PHE A 61 5.28 0.64 -1.53
CA PHE A 61 4.84 1.04 -2.86
C PHE A 61 4.43 2.52 -2.95
N ILE A 62 4.07 3.16 -1.83
CA ILE A 62 3.80 4.61 -1.82
C ILE A 62 5.08 5.40 -2.11
N SER A 63 6.21 4.99 -1.53
CA SER A 63 7.50 5.65 -1.70
C SER A 63 8.12 5.49 -3.10
N GLU A 64 7.60 4.55 -3.88
CA GLU A 64 8.03 4.32 -5.27
C GLU A 64 7.32 5.24 -6.27
N ILE A 65 6.25 5.91 -5.84
CA ILE A 65 5.52 6.87 -6.68
C ILE A 65 6.30 8.21 -6.66
N PRO A 66 6.59 8.82 -7.81
CA PRO A 66 7.22 10.13 -7.87
C PRO A 66 6.46 11.16 -7.04
N GLN A 67 7.18 11.87 -6.18
CA GLN A 67 6.58 12.72 -5.14
C GLN A 67 5.79 13.89 -5.73
N GLU A 68 6.15 14.37 -6.91
CA GLU A 68 5.45 15.41 -7.67
C GLU A 68 4.05 14.99 -8.14
N LEU A 69 3.76 13.68 -8.18
CA LEU A 69 2.44 13.14 -8.51
C LEU A 69 1.56 12.94 -7.27
N LEU A 70 2.15 13.04 -6.07
CA LEU A 70 1.46 12.84 -4.82
C LEU A 70 0.99 14.16 -4.23
N LYS A 71 -0.25 14.15 -3.75
CA LYS A 71 -0.78 15.22 -2.90
C LYS A 71 -1.19 14.61 -1.56
N GLN A 72 -0.49 14.99 -0.51
CA GLN A 72 -0.77 14.53 0.85
C GLN A 72 -1.97 15.26 1.43
N TYR A 73 -2.82 14.51 2.12
CA TYR A 73 -3.95 15.01 2.89
C TYR A 73 -3.79 14.47 4.31
N ASP A 74 -3.59 15.35 5.27
CA ASP A 74 -3.62 14.99 6.68
C ASP A 74 -5.09 15.03 7.13
N LEU A 75 -5.62 13.87 7.54
CA LEU A 75 -6.99 13.68 8.03
C LEU A 75 -7.01 13.52 9.55
#